data_AF-A0A536C6G5-F1
#
_entry.id   AF-A0A536C6G5-F1
#
_cell.length_a   1.000
_cell.length_b   1.000
_cell.length_c   1.000
_cell.angle_alpha   90.00
_cell.angle_beta   90.00
_cell.angle_gamma   90.00
#
_symmetry.space_group_name_H-M   'P 1'
#
loop_
_entity.id
_entity.type
_entity.pdbx_description
1 polymer ?
#
loop_
_entity_poly.entity_id
_entity_poly.type
_entity_poly.pdbx_seq_one_letter_code
_entity_poly.pdbx_strand_id
1 'polypeptide(L)'
;MNILRRLREQAKDYDCSVCGANHARSEIRLLGRLEAAWIVRVTCSRCETSIKLLVYADRERVALAPPSERQLRSQRPAISLDDILDAHEFLEHFEGDARSLFTVKGKAVGSTEA
;
A
#
# COMPACT_ATOMS: atom_id res chain seq x y z
N MET A 1 5.71 -0.99 14.33
CA MET A 1 5.47 -2.16 13.46
C MET A 1 4.25 -1.86 12.60
N ASN A 2 4.24 -2.17 11.30
CA ASN A 2 3.06 -1.92 10.46
C ASN A 2 1.90 -2.87 10.83
N ILE A 3 0.76 -2.30 11.21
CA ILE A 3 -0.45 -3.04 11.63
C ILE A 3 -1.00 -3.94 10.51
N LEU A 4 -0.99 -3.51 9.25
CA LEU A 4 -1.45 -4.31 8.11
C LEU A 4 -0.62 -5.58 7.91
N ARG A 5 0.70 -5.52 8.20
CA ARG A 5 1.56 -6.72 8.15
C ARG A 5 1.14 -7.74 9.21
N ARG A 6 0.80 -7.28 10.42
CA ARG A 6 0.36 -8.18 11.51
C ARG A 6 -1.03 -8.75 11.26
N LEU A 7 -1.96 -7.94 10.76
CA LEU A 7 -3.29 -8.39 10.33
C LEU A 7 -3.19 -9.46 9.23
N ARG A 8 -2.30 -9.28 8.23
CA ARG A 8 -2.11 -10.26 7.15
C ARG A 8 -1.38 -11.53 7.59
N GLU A 9 -0.57 -11.45 8.65
CA GLU A 9 0.00 -12.65 9.27
C GLU A 9 -1.08 -13.45 10.00
N GLN A 10 -1.84 -12.80 10.89
CA GLN A 10 -2.95 -13.43 11.63
C GLN A 10 -4.08 -13.94 10.72
N ALA A 11 -4.29 -13.34 9.55
CA ALA A 11 -5.27 -13.82 8.57
C ALA A 11 -4.97 -15.22 8.00
N LYS A 12 -3.78 -15.80 8.26
CA LYS A 12 -3.47 -17.20 7.94
C LYS A 12 -4.14 -18.17 8.92
N ASP A 13 -4.46 -17.71 10.13
CA ASP A 13 -4.97 -18.54 11.23
C ASP A 13 -6.51 -18.69 11.22
N TYR A 14 -7.18 -18.13 10.21
CA TYR A 14 -8.65 -18.08 10.11
C TYR A 14 -9.16 -18.46 8.72
N ASP A 15 -10.21 -19.29 8.69
CA ASP A 15 -10.93 -19.65 7.47
C ASP A 15 -12.26 -18.88 7.32
N CYS A 16 -12.69 -18.67 6.07
CA CYS A 16 -13.92 -17.96 5.78
C CYS A 16 -15.16 -18.77 6.19
N SER A 17 -15.95 -18.23 7.13
CA SER A 17 -17.18 -18.83 7.67
C SER A 17 -18.27 -19.14 6.65
N VAL A 18 -18.16 -18.65 5.40
CA VAL A 18 -19.13 -18.90 4.31
C VAL A 18 -18.66 -19.98 3.33
N CYS A 19 -17.34 -20.21 3.16
CA CYS A 19 -16.83 -21.13 2.13
C CYS A 19 -15.62 -21.99 2.53
N GLY A 20 -15.21 -21.96 3.80
CA GLY A 20 -14.08 -22.74 4.34
C GLY A 20 -12.71 -22.38 3.77
N ALA A 21 -12.57 -21.30 3.01
CA ALA A 21 -11.32 -20.90 2.39
C ALA A 21 -10.49 -19.98 3.30
N ASN A 22 -9.22 -20.32 3.48
CA ASN A 22 -8.30 -19.60 4.35
C ASN A 22 -8.09 -18.13 3.96
N HIS A 23 -8.05 -17.24 4.96
CA HIS A 23 -7.95 -15.80 4.75
C HIS A 23 -6.56 -15.29 4.35
N ALA A 24 -5.51 -16.13 4.30
CA ALA A 24 -4.15 -15.76 3.90
C ALA A 24 -4.05 -14.99 2.56
N ARG A 25 -4.94 -15.26 1.60
CA ARG A 25 -5.01 -14.58 0.30
C ARG A 25 -6.07 -13.47 0.20
N SER A 26 -6.94 -13.33 1.19
CA SER A 26 -8.06 -12.36 1.19
C SER A 26 -7.61 -10.90 1.12
N GLU A 27 -8.45 -10.00 0.62
CA GLU A 27 -8.17 -8.56 0.72
C GLU A 27 -8.33 -8.11 2.17
N ILE A 28 -7.43 -7.26 2.66
CA ILE A 28 -7.52 -6.62 3.98
C ILE A 28 -7.37 -5.11 3.78
N ARG A 29 -8.42 -4.34 4.10
CA ARG A 29 -8.36 -2.86 4.09
C ARG A 29 -8.61 -2.30 5.49
N LEU A 30 -7.78 -1.35 5.90
CA LEU A 30 -8.16 -0.41 6.97
C LEU A 30 -9.21 0.54 6.39
N LEU A 31 -10.38 0.62 7.03
CA LEU A 31 -11.43 1.57 6.70
C LEU A 31 -11.32 2.86 7.54
N GLY A 32 -10.74 2.76 8.74
CA GLY A 32 -10.58 3.89 9.64
C GLY A 32 -10.12 3.47 11.04
N ARG A 33 -10.27 4.37 12.00
CA ARG A 33 -9.93 4.19 13.41
C ARG A 33 -11.06 4.74 14.27
N LEU A 34 -11.38 4.05 15.37
CA LEU A 34 -12.32 4.48 16.41
C LEU A 34 -11.61 4.31 17.76
N GLU A 35 -11.28 5.42 18.43
CA GLU A 35 -10.53 5.43 19.69
C GLU A 35 -9.22 4.59 19.67
N ALA A 36 -9.23 3.44 20.34
CA ALA A 36 -8.12 2.49 20.43
C ALA A 36 -8.18 1.35 19.40
N ALA A 37 -9.25 1.26 18.60
CA ALA A 37 -9.47 0.21 17.62
C ALA A 37 -9.32 0.68 16.16
N TRP A 38 -8.90 -0.22 15.29
CA TRP A 38 -9.01 -0.05 13.83
C TRP A 38 -10.27 -0.72 13.32
N ILE A 39 -10.94 -0.04 12.39
CA ILE A 39 -12.04 -0.64 11.61
C ILE A 39 -11.39 -1.28 10.38
N VAL A 40 -11.47 -2.60 10.28
CA VAL A 40 -10.85 -3.41 9.21
C VAL A 40 -11.93 -4.11 8.41
N ARG A 41 -11.83 -4.09 7.08
CA ARG A 41 -12.59 -4.99 6.21
C ARG A 41 -11.69 -6.14 5.77
N VAL A 42 -12.20 -7.37 5.86
CA VAL A 42 -11.59 -8.55 5.23
C VAL A 42 -12.57 -9.09 4.20
N THR A 43 -12.12 -9.25 2.95
CA THR A 43 -12.95 -9.70 1.83
C THR A 43 -12.37 -11.01 1.27
N CYS A 44 -13.17 -12.08 1.32
CA CYS A 44 -12.71 -13.43 0.99
C CYS A 44 -12.28 -13.56 -0.47
N SER A 45 -11.06 -14.03 -0.71
CA SER A 45 -10.49 -14.27 -2.05
C SER A 45 -11.06 -15.49 -2.80
N ARG A 46 -12.21 -16.02 -2.39
CA ARG A 46 -12.90 -17.17 -3.03
C ARG A 46 -14.39 -16.93 -3.26
N CYS A 47 -15.09 -16.35 -2.28
CA CYS A 47 -16.54 -16.10 -2.36
C CYS A 47 -16.94 -14.64 -2.15
N GLU A 48 -15.96 -13.71 -2.11
CA GLU A 48 -16.13 -12.24 -2.02
C GLU A 48 -16.92 -11.71 -0.79
N THR A 49 -17.41 -12.61 0.07
CA THR A 49 -18.00 -12.28 1.37
C THR A 49 -17.05 -11.38 2.16
N SER A 50 -17.61 -10.30 2.70
CA SER A 50 -16.85 -9.20 3.28
C SER A 50 -17.28 -8.96 4.72
N ILE A 51 -16.39 -9.25 5.67
CA ILE A 51 -16.60 -9.01 7.10
C ILE A 51 -15.95 -7.70 7.54
N LYS A 52 -16.54 -7.05 8.55
CA LYS A 52 -15.97 -5.87 9.22
C LYS A 52 -15.59 -6.25 10.65
N LEU A 53 -14.37 -5.89 11.05
CA LEU A 53 -13.80 -6.19 12.36
C LEU A 53 -13.40 -4.88 13.05
N LEU A 54 -13.65 -4.77 14.37
CA LEU A 54 -12.89 -3.86 15.22
C LEU A 54 -11.71 -4.63 15.78
N VAL A 55 -10.49 -4.16 15.48
CA VAL A 55 -9.26 -4.76 16.01
C VAL A 55 -8.66 -3.80 17.03
N TYR A 56 -8.51 -4.26 18.26
CA TYR A 56 -7.72 -3.59 19.30
C TYR A 56 -6.28 -4.10 19.24
N ALA A 57 -5.30 -3.23 19.47
CA ALA A 57 -3.94 -3.66 19.77
C ALA A 57 -3.36 -2.76 20.86
N ASP A 58 -2.69 -3.38 21.83
CA ASP A 58 -2.15 -2.69 22.98
C ASP A 58 -1.03 -1.71 22.59
N ARG A 59 -1.04 -0.51 23.19
CA ARG A 59 -0.19 0.62 22.78
C ARG A 59 1.29 0.33 23.00
N GLU A 60 1.65 -0.44 24.02
CA GLU A 60 3.05 -0.75 24.34
C GLU A 60 3.74 -1.67 23.32
N ARG A 61 2.98 -2.49 22.56
CA ARG A 61 3.55 -3.52 21.66
C ARG A 61 3.31 -3.29 20.17
N VAL A 62 2.65 -2.20 19.80
CA VAL A 62 2.50 -1.79 18.39
C VAL A 62 2.84 -0.32 18.24
N ALA A 63 4.10 -0.01 17.94
CA ALA A 63 4.52 1.36 17.60
C ALA A 63 3.62 1.92 16.47
N LEU A 64 2.80 2.91 16.84
CA LEU A 64 1.58 3.35 16.13
C LEU A 64 1.87 4.27 14.94
N ALA A 65 2.44 3.71 13.88
CA ALA A 65 2.47 4.35 12.58
C ALA A 65 2.27 3.32 11.45
N PRO A 66 1.12 3.30 10.77
CA PRO A 66 1.20 3.34 9.32
C PRO A 66 1.89 4.67 8.95
N PRO A 67 2.96 4.70 8.13
CA PRO A 67 3.23 5.90 7.37
C PRO A 67 1.99 6.11 6.50
N SER A 68 1.16 7.09 6.84
CA SER A 68 -0.01 7.39 6.02
C SER A 68 0.49 7.74 4.61
N GLU A 69 -0.31 7.47 3.57
CA GLU A 69 0.06 7.97 2.24
C GLU A 69 0.27 9.49 2.25
N ARG A 70 -0.42 10.21 3.15
CA ARG A 70 -0.22 11.63 3.40
C ARG A 70 1.19 11.98 3.88
N GLN A 71 1.81 11.13 4.71
CA GLN A 71 3.17 11.28 5.23
C GLN A 71 4.26 10.89 4.22
N LEU A 72 3.97 9.92 3.33
CA LEU A 72 4.84 9.60 2.19
C LEU A 72 4.73 10.63 1.06
N ARG A 73 3.53 11.20 0.85
CA ARG A 73 3.29 12.32 -0.07
C ARG A 73 3.93 13.61 0.47
N SER A 74 3.87 13.90 1.77
CA SER A 74 4.52 15.08 2.36
C SER A 74 6.05 14.99 2.47
N GLN A 75 6.65 13.87 2.08
CA GLN A 75 8.10 13.70 1.91
C GLN A 75 8.55 13.83 0.45
N ARG A 76 7.60 13.94 -0.49
CA ARG A 76 7.87 14.30 -1.88
C ARG A 76 7.57 15.79 -2.07
N PRO A 77 8.27 16.50 -2.98
CA PRO A 77 7.83 17.81 -3.40
C PRO A 77 6.41 17.75 -3.98
N ALA A 78 5.70 18.87 -3.95
CA ALA A 78 4.48 19.02 -4.74
C ALA A 78 4.86 19.02 -6.23
N ILE A 79 4.01 18.41 -7.07
CA ILE A 79 4.19 18.42 -8.53
C ILE A 79 4.12 19.89 -9.00
N SER A 80 5.19 20.33 -9.66
CA SER A 80 5.36 21.67 -10.22
C SER A 80 4.82 21.75 -11.67
N LEU A 81 5.00 22.90 -12.32
CA LEU A 81 4.81 23.01 -13.77
C LEU A 81 5.93 22.28 -14.53
N ASP A 82 7.16 22.35 -14.01
CA ASP A 82 8.35 21.80 -14.66
C ASP A 82 8.28 20.26 -14.69
N ASP A 83 7.80 19.62 -13.62
CA ASP A 83 7.50 18.17 -13.58
C ASP A 83 6.51 17.72 -14.70
N ILE A 84 5.66 18.63 -15.19
CA ILE A 84 4.68 18.35 -16.25
C ILE A 84 5.30 18.57 -17.63
N LEU A 85 6.20 19.55 -17.78
CA LEU A 85 6.96 19.80 -19.00
C LEU A 85 7.97 18.67 -19.25
N ASP A 86 8.77 18.30 -18.24
CA ASP A 86 9.68 17.15 -18.27
C ASP A 86 8.96 15.86 -18.71
N ALA A 87 7.76 15.62 -18.16
CA ALA A 87 6.94 14.47 -18.51
C ALA A 87 6.37 14.55 -19.94
N HIS A 88 6.05 15.75 -20.43
CA HIS A 88 5.58 15.96 -21.80
C HIS A 88 6.69 15.73 -22.82
N GLU A 89 7.86 16.36 -22.65
CA GLU A 89 9.00 16.23 -23.55
C GLU A 89 9.51 14.78 -23.61
N PHE A 90 9.55 14.09 -22.46
CA PHE A 90 9.86 12.66 -22.39
C PHE A 90 8.87 11.80 -23.18
N LEU A 91 7.56 12.05 -23.05
CA LEU A 91 6.52 11.26 -23.72
C LEU A 91 6.43 11.54 -25.23
N GLU A 92 6.74 12.76 -25.68
CA GLU A 92 6.80 13.11 -27.10
C GLU A 92 7.87 12.30 -27.84
N HIS A 93 8.99 12.01 -27.18
CA HIS A 93 10.14 11.29 -27.74
C HIS A 93 10.18 9.79 -27.36
N PHE A 94 9.07 9.23 -26.84
CA PHE A 94 9.04 7.86 -26.30
C PHE A 94 8.57 6.81 -27.33
N GLU A 95 9.52 6.05 -27.88
CA GLU A 95 9.25 4.98 -28.88
C GLU A 95 8.82 3.61 -28.28
N GLY A 96 8.64 3.52 -26.95
CA GLY A 96 8.37 2.25 -26.25
C GLY A 96 6.88 1.91 -26.08
N ASP A 97 6.59 0.71 -25.57
CA ASP A 97 5.23 0.32 -25.17
C ASP A 97 4.83 0.84 -23.78
N ALA A 98 3.53 0.81 -23.47
CA ALA A 98 2.99 1.29 -22.19
C ALA A 98 3.45 0.48 -20.96
N ARG A 99 4.13 -0.67 -21.13
CA ARG A 99 4.76 -1.42 -20.01
C ARG A 99 6.18 -0.91 -19.77
N SER A 100 6.92 -0.66 -20.84
CA SER A 100 8.30 -0.15 -20.80
C SER A 100 8.41 1.21 -20.10
N LEU A 101 7.39 2.07 -20.23
CA LEU A 101 7.23 3.31 -19.43
C LEU A 101 7.39 3.13 -17.92
N PHE A 102 6.96 1.98 -17.38
CA PHE A 102 6.96 1.70 -15.94
C PHE A 102 8.00 0.64 -15.54
N THR A 103 8.89 0.24 -16.44
CA THR A 103 10.05 -0.59 -16.08
C THR A 103 11.06 0.24 -15.32
N VAL A 104 11.50 -0.23 -14.16
CA VAL A 104 12.49 0.48 -13.33
C VAL A 104 13.87 0.36 -13.96
N LYS A 105 14.16 1.23 -14.93
CA LYS A 105 15.48 1.40 -15.52
C LYS A 105 16.41 1.97 -14.44
N GLY A 106 17.22 1.11 -13.83
CA GLY A 106 18.11 1.49 -12.73
C GLY A 106 18.98 2.69 -13.10
N LYS A 107 18.96 3.74 -12.26
CA LYS A 107 19.57 5.04 -12.58
C LYS A 107 21.08 4.89 -12.78
N ALA A 108 21.52 5.02 -14.02
CA ALA A 108 22.93 4.88 -14.40
C ALA A 108 23.67 6.22 -14.28
N VAL A 109 24.78 6.20 -13.53
CA VAL A 109 25.90 7.16 -13.54
C VAL A 109 25.62 8.58 -12.99
N GLY A 110 26.64 9.14 -12.34
CA GLY A 110 26.65 10.47 -11.72
C GLY A 110 28.02 10.88 -11.15
N SER A 111 29.10 10.29 -11.64
CA SER A 111 30.50 10.74 -11.50
C SER A 111 30.91 11.42 -12.82
N THR A 112 31.67 12.51 -12.89
CA THR A 112 32.36 13.31 -11.83
C THR A 112 32.15 14.81 -12.18
N GLU A 113 32.85 15.86 -11.75
CA GLU A 113 34.11 16.12 -11.01
C GLU A 113 33.79 16.87 -9.66
N ALA A 114 34.67 17.48 -8.87
CA ALA A 114 36.11 17.80 -8.97
C ALA A 114 36.80 17.74 -7.61
#